data_AF-B7B5X5-F1
#
_entry.id   AF-B7B5X5-F1
#
_cell.length_a   1.000
_cell.length_b   1.000
_cell.length_c   1.000
_cell.angle_alpha   90.00
_cell.angle_beta   90.00
_cell.angle_gamma   90.00
#
_symmetry.space_group_name_H-M   'P 1'
#
loop_
_entity.id
_entity.type
_entity.pdbx_description
1 polymer ?
#
loop_
_entity_poly.entity_id
_entity_poly.type
_entity_poly.pdbx_seq_one_letter_code
_entity_poly.pdbx_strand_id
1 'polypeptide(L)'
;MSPLILQTMEQVMNQKDVKVSFYLKKSEADASGNCPVMARLIVGKHSETAFSVKLRVPQSLWSSGRACGKSVAAREINSKLDEIRATALGIYAEMSAVREDVTAEEVKHQLLGMASGQETLLSYYRYFMRNFEKRVGVNRTEKTLYAYRNSYNHVAVFLQMQYKVTDLPFTALDRSFIEKYVLYLRTECNLSQSTIVNHSVRLKTVVGEAIADGIITANPFVNKLVEIQL
;
A
#
# COMPACT_ATOMS: atom_id res chain seq x y z
N MET A 1 42.72 -13.87 -18.78
CA MET A 1 41.62 -13.54 -17.84
C MET A 1 40.76 -14.79 -17.75
N SER A 2 40.58 -15.37 -16.56
CA SER A 2 39.93 -16.69 -16.43
C SER A 2 38.45 -16.65 -16.82
N PRO A 3 37.91 -17.68 -17.50
CA PRO A 3 36.49 -17.74 -17.87
C PRO A 3 35.57 -17.66 -16.64
N LEU A 4 36.03 -18.12 -15.48
CA LEU A 4 35.32 -17.95 -14.19
C LEU A 4 35.16 -16.48 -13.77
N ILE A 5 36.16 -15.62 -14.07
CA ILE A 5 36.09 -14.18 -13.77
C ILE A 5 35.12 -13.51 -14.76
N LEU A 6 35.13 -13.91 -16.02
CA LEU A 6 34.19 -13.40 -17.03
C LEU A 6 32.74 -13.78 -16.69
N GLN A 7 32.52 -15.03 -16.28
CA GLN A 7 31.21 -15.55 -15.88
C GLN A 7 30.70 -14.94 -14.57
N THR A 8 31.60 -14.67 -13.62
CA THR A 8 31.26 -13.96 -12.37
C THR A 8 30.96 -12.48 -12.64
N MET A 9 31.67 -11.84 -13.59
CA MET A 9 31.38 -10.47 -14.02
C MET A 9 30.09 -10.37 -14.83
N GLU A 10 29.78 -11.36 -15.68
CA GLU A 10 28.50 -11.47 -16.38
C GLU A 10 27.33 -11.73 -15.42
N GLN A 11 27.52 -12.53 -14.36
CA GLN A 11 26.52 -12.73 -13.31
C GLN A 11 26.31 -11.49 -12.42
N VAL A 12 27.34 -10.64 -12.24
CA VAL A 12 27.20 -9.35 -11.55
C VAL A 12 26.60 -8.26 -12.47
N MET A 13 26.57 -8.47 -13.79
CA MET A 13 26.10 -7.50 -14.78
C MET A 13 24.72 -7.76 -15.39
N ASN A 14 23.93 -8.70 -14.87
CA ASN A 14 22.55 -8.92 -15.34
C ASN A 14 21.49 -8.17 -14.50
N GLN A 15 21.83 -6.99 -13.98
CA GLN A 15 20.84 -6.09 -13.41
C GLN A 15 20.25 -5.28 -14.57
N LYS A 16 19.04 -5.60 -15.06
CA LYS A 16 18.38 -4.72 -16.05
C LYS A 16 18.39 -3.30 -15.46
N ASP A 17 18.87 -2.33 -16.24
CA ASP A 17 18.97 -0.93 -15.80
C ASP A 17 17.59 -0.44 -15.33
N VAL A 18 17.47 -0.11 -14.04
CA VAL A 18 16.28 0.56 -13.50
C VAL A 18 16.57 2.02 -13.31
N LYS A 19 15.69 2.85 -13.87
CA LYS A 19 15.83 4.31 -13.84
C LYS A 19 14.56 4.95 -13.33
N VAL A 20 14.73 5.82 -12.33
CA VAL A 20 13.65 6.66 -11.78
C VAL A 20 13.99 8.12 -12.02
N SER A 21 13.12 8.82 -12.73
CA SER A 21 13.25 10.25 -13.01
C SER A 21 11.95 10.99 -12.67
N PHE A 22 12.05 12.29 -12.43
CA PHE A 22 10.91 13.12 -12.06
C PHE A 22 10.75 14.28 -13.02
N TYR A 23 9.51 14.69 -13.28
CA TYR A 23 9.20 15.82 -14.14
C TYR A 23 7.89 16.50 -13.72
N LEU A 24 7.69 17.75 -14.13
CA LEU A 24 6.42 18.45 -13.93
C LEU A 24 5.48 18.20 -15.09
N LYS A 25 4.22 17.83 -14.80
CA LYS A 25 3.15 17.80 -15.80
C LYS A 25 2.57 19.20 -15.97
N LYS A 26 3.28 20.03 -16.75
CA LYS A 26 2.97 21.46 -16.94
C LYS A 26 1.57 21.73 -17.50
N SER A 27 1.02 20.78 -18.25
CA SER A 27 -0.36 20.87 -18.79
C SER A 27 -1.44 20.85 -17.71
N GLU A 28 -1.12 20.47 -16.47
CA GLU A 28 -2.05 20.36 -15.33
C GLU A 28 -1.74 21.35 -14.20
N ALA A 29 -1.12 22.48 -14.54
CA ALA A 29 -0.89 23.57 -13.60
C ALA A 29 -2.23 24.06 -13.02
N ASP A 30 -2.27 24.31 -11.70
CA ASP A 30 -3.41 25.01 -11.09
C ASP A 30 -3.37 26.52 -11.33
N ALA A 31 -4.42 27.21 -10.88
CA ALA A 31 -4.55 28.67 -10.97
C ALA A 31 -3.38 29.43 -10.29
N SER A 32 -2.64 28.78 -9.38
CA SER A 32 -1.47 29.35 -8.71
C SER A 32 -0.14 28.99 -9.40
N GLY A 33 -0.19 28.30 -10.55
CA GLY A 33 0.99 27.90 -11.31
C GLY A 33 1.75 26.69 -10.74
N ASN A 34 1.17 25.97 -9.77
CA ASN A 34 1.78 24.74 -9.27
C ASN A 34 1.45 23.57 -10.20
N CYS A 35 2.49 22.86 -10.61
CA CYS A 35 2.37 21.71 -11.49
C CYS A 35 2.46 20.41 -10.68
N PRO A 36 1.67 19.38 -11.00
CA PRO A 36 1.86 18.04 -10.45
C PRO A 36 3.25 17.50 -10.80
N VAL A 37 3.91 16.91 -9.81
CA VAL A 37 5.16 16.16 -10.01
C VAL A 37 4.80 14.73 -10.41
N MET A 38 5.46 14.26 -11.46
CA MET A 38 5.32 12.91 -12.00
C MET A 38 6.63 12.16 -11.81
N ALA A 39 6.54 10.90 -11.40
CA ALA A 39 7.63 9.94 -11.49
C ALA A 39 7.50 9.16 -12.81
N ARG A 40 8.65 8.92 -13.43
CA ARG A 40 8.83 8.03 -14.58
C ARG A 40 9.79 6.92 -14.17
N LEU A 41 9.31 5.69 -14.24
CA LEU A 41 10.04 4.47 -13.89
C LEU A 41 10.25 3.65 -15.15
N ILE A 42 11.50 3.29 -15.41
CA ILE A 42 11.91 2.46 -16.54
C ILE A 42 12.62 1.22 -15.98
N VAL A 43 12.25 0.04 -16.46
CA VAL A 43 12.87 -1.24 -16.13
C VAL A 43 13.32 -1.90 -17.44
N GLY A 44 14.64 -1.93 -17.66
CA GLY A 44 15.23 -2.44 -18.91
C GLY A 44 14.85 -1.58 -20.13
N LYS A 45 14.74 -2.21 -21.31
CA LYS A 45 14.55 -1.49 -22.59
C LYS A 45 13.09 -1.27 -23.00
N HIS A 46 12.16 -2.09 -22.50
CA HIS A 46 10.79 -2.15 -23.04
C HIS A 46 9.69 -1.93 -22.00
N SER A 47 10.04 -1.71 -20.73
CA SER A 47 9.07 -1.49 -19.67
C SER A 47 9.23 -0.08 -19.08
N GLU A 48 8.22 0.76 -19.28
CA GLU A 48 8.17 2.12 -18.75
C GLU A 48 6.76 2.40 -18.21
N THR A 49 6.69 3.12 -17.09
CA THR A 49 5.42 3.64 -16.55
C THR A 49 5.63 5.00 -15.92
N ALA A 50 4.56 5.78 -15.81
CA ALA A 50 4.56 7.07 -15.14
C ALA A 50 3.37 7.18 -14.19
N PHE A 51 3.57 7.88 -13.07
CA PHE A 51 2.55 8.08 -12.05
C PHE A 51 2.78 9.39 -11.28
N SER A 52 1.70 9.94 -10.73
CA SER A 52 1.79 11.14 -9.88
C SER A 52 2.36 10.77 -8.52
N VAL A 53 3.30 11.57 -8.02
CA VAL A 53 3.84 11.42 -6.65
C VAL A 53 3.03 12.18 -5.61
N LYS A 54 1.85 12.68 -5.97
CA LYS A 54 0.94 13.49 -5.12
C LYS A 54 1.59 14.75 -4.53
N LEU A 55 2.60 15.29 -5.22
CA LEU A 55 3.21 16.58 -4.91
C LEU A 55 2.87 17.58 -6.02
N ARG A 56 2.73 18.85 -5.64
CA ARG A 56 2.60 19.98 -6.55
C ARG A 56 3.70 20.99 -6.25
N VAL A 57 4.37 21.47 -7.29
CA VAL A 57 5.53 22.37 -7.15
C VAL A 57 5.42 23.52 -8.15
N PRO A 58 5.71 24.77 -7.75
CA PRO A 58 5.80 25.89 -8.69
C PRO A 58 6.84 25.61 -9.78
N GLN A 59 6.52 25.94 -11.03
CA GLN A 59 7.48 25.75 -12.13
C GLN A 59 8.80 26.50 -11.91
N SER A 60 8.75 27.67 -11.25
CA SER A 60 9.94 28.47 -10.90
C SER A 60 10.87 27.79 -9.91
N LEU A 61 10.36 26.85 -9.09
CA LEU A 61 11.13 26.11 -8.10
C LEU A 61 11.64 24.77 -8.67
N TRP A 62 11.52 24.48 -9.97
CA TRP A 62 11.88 23.17 -10.52
C TRP A 62 12.98 23.26 -11.56
N SER A 63 14.00 22.41 -11.45
CA SER A 63 15.04 22.24 -12.45
C SER A 63 15.56 20.80 -12.48
N SER A 64 15.69 20.24 -13.68
CA SER A 64 16.36 18.94 -13.92
C SER A 64 15.85 17.79 -13.04
N GLY A 65 14.53 17.74 -12.82
CA GLY A 65 13.89 16.67 -12.05
C GLY A 65 13.96 16.84 -10.53
N ARG A 66 14.30 18.04 -10.05
CA ARG A 66 14.44 18.38 -8.62
C ARG A 66 13.89 19.77 -8.32
N ALA A 67 13.59 20.02 -7.05
CA ALA A 67 13.36 21.37 -6.58
C ALA A 67 14.69 22.14 -6.47
N CYS A 68 14.71 23.40 -6.91
CA CYS A 68 15.89 24.26 -6.88
C CYS A 68 15.86 25.24 -5.68
N GLY A 69 17.04 25.76 -5.31
CA GLY A 69 17.21 26.71 -4.20
C GLY A 69 17.56 26.04 -2.86
N LYS A 70 17.61 26.87 -1.80
CA LYS A 70 18.01 26.47 -0.44
C LYS A 70 16.87 26.56 0.59
N SER A 71 15.63 26.79 0.12
CA SER A 71 14.47 26.89 1.00
C SER A 71 14.18 25.56 1.70
N VAL A 72 13.51 25.62 2.85
CA VAL A 72 13.05 24.42 3.57
C VAL A 72 12.14 23.58 2.67
N ALA A 73 11.20 24.22 1.98
CA ALA A 73 10.31 23.57 1.01
C ALA A 73 11.06 22.82 -0.10
N ALA A 74 12.12 23.41 -0.68
CA ALA A 74 12.91 22.74 -1.72
C ALA A 74 13.63 21.50 -1.16
N ARG A 75 14.13 21.55 0.07
CA ARG A 75 14.76 20.40 0.74
C ARG A 75 13.75 19.29 1.02
N GLU A 76 12.58 19.63 1.55
CA GLU A 76 11.51 18.67 1.84
C GLU A 76 11.02 17.96 0.58
N ILE A 77 10.77 18.71 -0.50
CA ILE A 77 10.40 18.14 -1.81
C ILE A 77 11.48 17.16 -2.26
N ASN A 78 12.73 17.59 -2.28
CA ASN A 78 13.86 16.77 -2.74
C ASN A 78 14.04 15.51 -1.90
N SER A 79 13.92 15.61 -0.57
CA SER A 79 13.97 14.46 0.34
C SER A 79 12.90 13.42 -0.01
N LYS A 80 11.67 13.88 -0.30
CA LYS A 80 10.57 12.98 -0.67
C LYS A 80 10.77 12.33 -2.03
N LEU A 81 11.34 13.05 -3.00
CA LEU A 81 11.71 12.48 -4.30
C LEU A 81 12.82 11.43 -4.16
N ASP A 82 13.78 11.66 -3.27
CA ASP A 82 14.87 10.71 -3.01
C ASP A 82 14.38 9.45 -2.30
N GLU A 83 13.46 9.58 -1.35
CA GLU A 83 12.77 8.45 -0.70
C GLU A 83 12.02 7.60 -1.74
N ILE A 84 11.19 8.22 -2.59
CA ILE A 84 10.44 7.51 -3.64
C ILE A 84 11.40 6.78 -4.58
N ARG A 85 12.52 7.42 -4.96
CA ARG A 85 13.54 6.79 -5.81
C ARG A 85 14.16 5.58 -5.11
N ALA A 86 14.57 5.72 -3.85
CA ALA A 86 15.20 4.65 -3.08
C ALA A 86 14.26 3.45 -2.93
N THR A 87 12.99 3.68 -2.57
CA THR A 87 11.99 2.62 -2.42
C THR A 87 11.73 1.90 -3.75
N ALA A 88 11.60 2.62 -4.86
CA ALA A 88 11.40 2.02 -6.17
C ALA A 88 12.57 1.10 -6.58
N LEU A 89 13.81 1.53 -6.31
CA LEU A 89 15.00 0.73 -6.57
C LEU A 89 15.08 -0.50 -5.66
N GLY A 90 14.72 -0.35 -4.38
CA GLY A 90 14.65 -1.46 -3.42
C GLY A 90 13.64 -2.53 -3.81
N ILE A 91 12.40 -2.13 -4.15
CA ILE A 91 11.35 -3.05 -4.62
C ILE A 91 11.83 -3.84 -5.84
N TYR A 92 12.45 -3.17 -6.81
CA TYR A 92 12.97 -3.85 -7.98
C TYR A 92 14.08 -4.85 -7.61
N ALA A 93 15.01 -4.47 -6.73
CA ALA A 93 16.08 -5.36 -6.28
C ALA A 93 15.53 -6.63 -5.60
N GLU A 94 14.51 -6.48 -4.75
CA GLU A 94 13.83 -7.60 -4.09
C GLU A 94 13.11 -8.51 -5.10
N MET A 95 12.34 -7.94 -6.03
CA MET A 95 11.62 -8.72 -7.04
C MET A 95 12.59 -9.46 -7.98
N SER A 96 13.67 -8.78 -8.40
CA SER A 96 14.65 -9.34 -9.35
C SER A 96 15.53 -10.44 -8.73
N ALA A 97 15.61 -10.52 -7.39
CA ALA A 97 16.26 -11.63 -6.71
C ALA A 97 15.50 -12.95 -6.82
N VAL A 98 14.19 -12.91 -7.13
CA VAL A 98 13.31 -14.08 -7.19
C VAL A 98 12.95 -14.46 -8.63
N ARG A 99 12.84 -13.49 -9.54
CA ARG A 99 12.46 -13.71 -10.95
C ARG A 99 13.08 -12.69 -11.90
N GLU A 100 13.33 -13.09 -13.15
CA GLU A 100 14.01 -12.24 -14.13
C GLU A 100 13.07 -11.30 -14.92
N ASP A 101 11.76 -11.52 -14.90
CA ASP A 101 10.76 -10.88 -15.79
C ASP A 101 10.04 -9.67 -15.19
N VAL A 102 10.62 -9.03 -14.17
CA VAL A 102 10.06 -7.86 -13.48
C VAL A 102 9.79 -6.69 -14.44
N THR A 103 8.59 -6.11 -14.35
CA THR A 103 8.15 -4.96 -15.15
C THR A 103 8.06 -3.67 -14.33
N ALA A 104 8.10 -2.52 -15.01
CA ALA A 104 7.92 -1.21 -14.39
C ALA A 104 6.53 -1.04 -13.76
N GLU A 105 5.48 -1.66 -14.34
CA GLU A 105 4.12 -1.56 -13.80
C GLU A 105 3.97 -2.34 -12.49
N GLU A 106 4.63 -3.49 -12.33
CA GLU A 106 4.65 -4.25 -11.07
C GLU A 106 5.39 -3.51 -9.97
N VAL A 107 6.55 -2.94 -10.28
CA VAL A 107 7.30 -2.10 -9.34
C VAL A 107 6.48 -0.87 -8.95
N LYS A 108 5.80 -0.22 -9.90
CA LYS A 108 4.86 0.89 -9.61
C LYS A 108 3.70 0.43 -8.74
N HIS A 109 3.11 -0.73 -8.99
CA HIS A 109 1.98 -1.23 -8.21
C HIS A 109 2.38 -1.43 -6.76
N GLN A 110 3.49 -2.12 -6.51
CA GLN A 110 4.02 -2.30 -5.16
C GLN A 110 4.48 -0.98 -4.55
N LEU A 111 5.14 -0.11 -5.33
CA LEU A 111 5.56 1.21 -4.86
C LEU A 111 4.38 2.09 -4.48
N LEU A 112 3.27 2.09 -5.23
CA LEU A 112 2.08 2.87 -4.90
C LEU A 112 1.27 2.24 -3.75
N GLY A 113 1.31 0.91 -3.61
CA GLY A 113 0.83 0.21 -2.43
C GLY A 113 1.65 0.53 -1.18
N MET A 114 2.97 0.76 -1.32
CA MET A 114 3.86 1.17 -0.23
C MET A 114 3.86 2.70 0.03
N ALA A 115 3.79 3.52 -1.03
CA ALA A 115 3.84 4.99 -1.02
C ALA A 115 2.48 5.65 -0.79
N SER A 116 1.40 4.87 -0.67
CA SER A 116 0.16 5.31 -0.04
C SER A 116 0.36 5.61 1.46
N GLY A 117 1.52 5.27 2.03
CA GLY A 117 1.85 5.39 3.44
C GLY A 117 1.15 4.25 4.15
N GLN A 118 1.90 3.15 4.39
CA GLN A 118 1.42 1.91 5.02
C GLN A 118 -0.08 1.71 4.85
N GLU A 119 -0.52 1.05 3.77
CA GLU A 119 -1.94 0.74 3.60
C GLU A 119 -2.53 0.30 4.93
N THR A 120 -3.52 1.07 5.39
CA THR A 120 -4.07 0.93 6.73
C THR A 120 -5.33 0.09 6.66
N LEU A 121 -5.62 -0.60 7.77
CA LEU A 121 -6.76 -1.50 7.87
C LEU A 121 -8.06 -0.81 7.45
N LEU A 122 -8.40 0.35 8.01
CA LEU A 122 -9.68 0.99 7.69
C LEU A 122 -9.68 1.60 6.29
N SER A 123 -8.55 2.09 5.79
CA SER A 123 -8.46 2.57 4.40
C SER A 123 -8.75 1.46 3.40
N TYR A 124 -8.09 0.31 3.55
CA TYR A 124 -8.32 -0.84 2.69
C TYR A 124 -9.72 -1.43 2.89
N TYR A 125 -10.25 -1.47 4.11
CA TYR A 125 -11.62 -1.90 4.36
C TYR A 125 -12.63 -1.01 3.60
N ARG A 126 -12.43 0.32 3.56
CA ARG A 126 -13.25 1.23 2.75
C ARG A 126 -13.11 0.94 1.25
N TYR A 127 -11.89 0.69 0.77
CA TYR A 127 -11.63 0.30 -0.61
C TYR A 127 -12.37 -1.00 -0.98
N PHE A 128 -12.25 -2.03 -0.15
CA PHE A 128 -12.96 -3.30 -0.29
C PHE A 128 -14.48 -3.08 -0.38
N MET A 129 -15.06 -2.26 0.51
CA MET A 129 -16.50 -1.96 0.48
C MET A 129 -16.93 -1.22 -0.78
N ARG A 130 -16.15 -0.24 -1.28
CA ARG A 130 -16.45 0.46 -2.55
C ARG A 130 -16.46 -0.51 -3.73
N ASN A 131 -15.55 -1.48 -3.76
CA ASN A 131 -15.54 -2.51 -4.80
C ASN A 131 -16.65 -3.56 -4.60
N PHE A 132 -17.04 -3.84 -3.36
CA PHE A 132 -18.17 -4.69 -3.05
C PHE A 132 -19.50 -4.05 -3.51
N GLU A 133 -19.67 -2.75 -3.26
CA GLU A 133 -20.85 -1.96 -3.63
C GLU A 133 -21.11 -1.97 -5.14
N LYS A 134 -20.07 -1.84 -5.97
CA LYS A 134 -20.17 -1.97 -7.44
C LYS A 134 -20.75 -3.30 -7.93
N ARG A 135 -20.73 -4.33 -7.07
CA ARG A 135 -21.21 -5.70 -7.39
C ARG A 135 -22.56 -6.02 -6.74
N VAL A 136 -23.14 -5.09 -5.98
CA VAL A 136 -24.48 -5.23 -5.41
C VAL A 136 -25.51 -5.24 -6.55
N GLY A 137 -26.45 -6.18 -6.48
CA GLY A 137 -27.45 -6.39 -7.53
C GLY A 137 -26.94 -7.21 -8.73
N VAL A 138 -25.63 -7.52 -8.79
CA VAL A 138 -25.05 -8.44 -9.77
C VAL A 138 -24.84 -9.81 -9.16
N ASN A 139 -23.91 -9.91 -8.20
CA ASN A 139 -23.60 -11.16 -7.50
C ASN A 139 -23.44 -10.98 -5.99
N ARG A 140 -23.71 -9.78 -5.47
CA ARG A 140 -23.72 -9.44 -4.03
C ARG A 140 -25.04 -8.78 -3.63
N THR A 141 -25.32 -8.79 -2.33
CA THR A 141 -26.55 -8.19 -1.78
C THR A 141 -26.24 -6.95 -0.94
N GLU A 142 -27.17 -5.99 -0.91
CA GLU A 142 -27.08 -4.80 -0.05
C GLU A 142 -27.01 -5.18 1.43
N LYS A 143 -27.74 -6.24 1.83
CA LYS A 143 -27.68 -6.79 3.19
C LYS A 143 -26.26 -7.19 3.59
N THR A 144 -25.50 -7.81 2.68
CA THR A 144 -24.11 -8.17 2.93
C THR A 144 -23.22 -6.93 3.04
N LEU A 145 -23.41 -5.92 2.17
CA LEU A 145 -22.66 -4.66 2.23
C LEU A 145 -22.91 -3.93 3.56
N TYR A 146 -24.18 -3.85 3.99
CA TYR A 146 -24.55 -3.29 5.30
C TYR A 146 -23.84 -4.02 6.45
N ALA A 147 -23.74 -5.35 6.39
CA ALA A 147 -23.04 -6.12 7.40
C ALA A 147 -21.52 -5.85 7.44
N TYR A 148 -20.89 -5.57 6.29
CA TYR A 148 -19.51 -5.10 6.22
C TYR A 148 -19.36 -3.69 6.79
N ARG A 149 -20.27 -2.76 6.48
CA ARG A 149 -20.29 -1.40 7.06
C ARG A 149 -20.42 -1.44 8.59
N ASN A 150 -21.30 -2.29 9.12
CA ASN A 150 -21.46 -2.45 10.56
C ASN A 150 -20.17 -2.99 11.22
N SER A 151 -19.54 -3.99 10.59
CA SER A 151 -18.28 -4.57 11.11
C SER A 151 -17.13 -3.57 11.06
N TYR A 152 -17.05 -2.78 9.99
CA TYR A 152 -16.10 -1.67 9.86
C TYR A 152 -16.24 -0.68 11.03
N ASN A 153 -17.46 -0.30 11.40
CA ASN A 153 -17.69 0.63 12.52
C ASN A 153 -17.19 0.06 13.85
N HIS A 154 -17.42 -1.22 14.12
CA HIS A 154 -16.89 -1.85 15.33
C HIS A 154 -15.35 -1.84 15.37
N VAL A 155 -14.69 -2.09 14.23
CA VAL A 155 -13.22 -2.00 14.15
C VAL A 155 -12.76 -0.56 14.39
N ALA A 156 -13.40 0.43 13.76
CA ALA A 156 -13.03 1.83 13.92
C ALA A 156 -13.15 2.31 15.37
N VAL A 157 -14.25 1.98 16.05
CA VAL A 157 -14.44 2.33 17.48
C VAL A 157 -13.43 1.58 18.35
N PHE A 158 -13.17 0.30 18.06
CA PHE A 158 -12.16 -0.48 18.77
C PHE A 158 -10.76 0.15 18.69
N LEU A 159 -10.32 0.58 17.50
CA LEU A 159 -9.04 1.25 17.30
C LEU A 159 -8.94 2.51 18.15
N GLN A 160 -9.99 3.33 18.15
CA GLN A 160 -10.03 4.55 18.94
C GLN A 160 -10.03 4.27 20.46
N MET A 161 -10.74 3.23 20.91
CA MET A 161 -10.85 2.89 22.32
C MET A 161 -9.55 2.30 22.88
N GLN A 162 -8.98 1.31 22.20
CA GLN A 162 -7.87 0.49 22.69
C GLN A 162 -6.49 1.04 22.32
N TYR A 163 -6.36 1.59 21.12
CA TYR A 163 -5.06 2.03 20.58
C TYR A 163 -4.95 3.56 20.48
N LYS A 164 -6.04 4.31 20.70
CA LYS A 164 -6.11 5.78 20.57
C LYS A 164 -5.68 6.28 19.19
N VAL A 165 -5.92 5.47 18.16
CA VAL A 165 -5.63 5.80 16.77
C VAL A 165 -6.90 5.75 15.93
N THR A 166 -6.93 6.57 14.88
CA THR A 166 -8.03 6.62 13.91
C THR A 166 -7.93 5.53 12.84
N ASP A 167 -6.75 4.93 12.67
CA ASP A 167 -6.49 3.83 11.75
C ASP A 167 -5.23 3.06 12.18
N LEU A 168 -5.03 1.86 11.63
CA LEU A 168 -3.92 0.99 11.98
C LEU A 168 -3.22 0.48 10.71
N PRO A 169 -1.90 0.59 10.60
CA PRO A 169 -1.14 -0.08 9.55
C PRO A 169 -1.38 -1.60 9.51
N PHE A 170 -1.44 -2.22 8.33
CA PHE A 170 -1.55 -3.68 8.26
C PHE A 170 -0.36 -4.40 8.93
N THR A 171 0.84 -3.79 8.96
CA THR A 171 2.02 -4.35 9.63
C THR A 171 1.88 -4.46 11.14
N ALA A 172 0.95 -3.70 11.74
CA ALA A 172 0.65 -3.77 13.17
C ALA A 172 -0.45 -4.80 13.50
N LEU A 173 -1.00 -5.50 12.50
CA LEU A 173 -1.95 -6.57 12.72
C LEU A 173 -1.21 -7.85 13.09
N ASP A 174 -1.28 -8.20 14.37
CA ASP A 174 -0.76 -9.44 14.92
C ASP A 174 -1.88 -10.30 15.54
N ARG A 175 -1.50 -11.44 16.09
CA ARG A 175 -2.44 -12.31 16.81
C ARG A 175 -3.08 -11.58 18.00
N SER A 176 -2.33 -10.77 18.75
CA SER A 176 -2.84 -10.10 19.95
C SER A 176 -3.92 -9.07 19.61
N PHE A 177 -3.81 -8.41 18.46
CA PHE A 177 -4.83 -7.50 17.95
C PHE A 177 -6.18 -8.21 17.82
N ILE A 178 -6.20 -9.41 17.22
CA ILE A 178 -7.44 -10.18 17.04
C ILE A 178 -8.01 -10.63 18.39
N GLU A 179 -7.16 -10.97 19.37
CA GLU A 179 -7.59 -11.38 20.73
C GLU A 179 -8.28 -10.20 21.42
N LYS A 180 -7.63 -9.04 21.40
CA LYS A 180 -8.16 -7.81 21.98
C LYS A 180 -9.45 -7.37 21.29
N TYR A 181 -9.55 -7.53 19.97
CA TYR A 181 -10.76 -7.19 19.23
C TYR A 181 -11.94 -8.08 19.62
N VAL A 182 -11.73 -9.40 19.68
CA VAL A 182 -12.76 -10.35 20.11
C VAL A 182 -13.18 -10.09 21.55
N LEU A 183 -12.21 -9.81 22.45
CA LEU A 183 -12.48 -9.45 23.83
C LEU A 183 -13.33 -8.17 23.91
N TYR A 184 -12.96 -7.12 23.17
CA TYR A 184 -13.73 -5.88 23.09
C TYR A 184 -15.18 -6.10 22.64
N LEU A 185 -15.40 -6.90 21.59
CA LEU A 185 -16.75 -7.19 21.13
C LEU A 185 -17.58 -7.93 22.19
N ARG A 186 -16.93 -8.74 23.03
CA ARG A 186 -17.56 -9.49 24.12
C ARG A 186 -17.84 -8.61 25.34
N THR A 187 -16.86 -7.87 25.84
CA THR A 187 -16.94 -7.17 27.14
C THR A 187 -17.53 -5.77 27.02
N GLU A 188 -17.14 -5.01 25.99
CA GLU A 188 -17.56 -3.62 25.85
C GLU A 188 -18.84 -3.50 25.02
N CYS A 189 -18.96 -4.31 23.95
CA CYS A 189 -20.14 -4.28 23.09
C CYS A 189 -21.24 -5.27 23.52
N ASN A 190 -20.96 -6.17 24.47
CA ASN A 190 -21.90 -7.19 24.97
C ASN A 190 -22.60 -7.99 23.84
N LEU A 191 -21.85 -8.29 22.77
CA LEU A 191 -22.41 -9.01 21.63
C LEU A 191 -22.50 -10.51 21.89
N SER A 192 -23.51 -11.15 21.30
CA SER A 192 -23.63 -12.62 21.34
C SER A 192 -22.49 -13.30 20.56
N GLN A 193 -22.16 -14.52 20.95
CA GLN A 193 -21.07 -15.29 20.33
C GLN A 193 -21.21 -15.40 18.80
N SER A 194 -22.42 -15.69 18.31
CA SER A 194 -22.71 -15.76 16.88
C SER A 194 -22.43 -14.43 16.15
N THR A 195 -22.69 -13.31 16.82
CA THR A 195 -22.47 -11.97 16.27
C THR A 195 -20.96 -11.65 16.24
N ILE A 196 -20.23 -12.01 17.29
CA ILE A 196 -18.77 -11.88 17.37
C ILE A 196 -18.08 -12.67 16.25
N VAL A 197 -18.50 -13.93 16.04
CA VAL A 197 -18.00 -14.78 14.94
C VAL A 197 -18.22 -14.09 13.60
N ASN A 198 -19.42 -13.55 13.36
CA ASN A 198 -19.75 -12.87 12.11
C ASN A 198 -18.88 -11.63 11.84
N HIS A 199 -18.61 -10.81 12.86
CA HIS A 199 -17.69 -9.67 12.72
C HIS A 199 -16.26 -10.12 12.45
N SER A 200 -15.80 -11.15 13.17
CA SER A 200 -14.46 -11.71 13.03
C SER A 200 -14.23 -12.30 11.64
N VAL A 201 -15.21 -13.01 11.08
CA VAL A 201 -15.15 -13.58 9.72
C VAL A 201 -15.08 -12.48 8.66
N ARG A 202 -15.81 -11.38 8.82
CA ARG A 202 -15.76 -10.27 7.86
C ARG A 202 -14.42 -9.54 7.90
N LEU A 203 -13.89 -9.28 9.10
CA LEU A 203 -12.54 -8.72 9.24
C LEU A 203 -11.49 -9.65 8.62
N LYS A 204 -11.58 -10.97 8.89
CA LYS A 204 -10.70 -11.96 8.26
C LYS A 204 -10.80 -11.95 6.74
N THR A 205 -12.00 -11.79 6.19
CA THR A 205 -12.19 -11.73 4.72
C THR A 205 -11.45 -10.52 4.15
N VAL A 206 -11.59 -9.34 4.76
CA VAL A 206 -10.88 -8.13 4.32
C VAL A 206 -9.36 -8.30 4.42
N VAL A 207 -8.87 -8.85 5.53
CA VAL A 207 -7.44 -9.14 5.71
C VAL A 207 -6.94 -10.19 4.71
N GLY A 208 -7.75 -11.20 4.40
CA GLY A 208 -7.43 -12.21 3.38
C GLY A 208 -7.28 -11.63 1.99
N GLU A 209 -8.14 -10.68 1.61
CA GLU A 209 -8.01 -9.95 0.35
C GLU A 209 -6.74 -9.08 0.35
N ALA A 210 -6.40 -8.42 1.47
CA ALA A 210 -5.16 -7.65 1.57
C ALA A 210 -3.91 -8.53 1.41
N ILE A 211 -3.96 -9.78 1.87
CA ILE A 211 -2.90 -10.77 1.64
C ILE A 211 -2.84 -11.14 0.15
N ALA A 212 -3.99 -11.40 -0.48
CA ALA A 212 -4.06 -11.73 -1.91
C ALA A 212 -3.54 -10.59 -2.80
N ASP A 213 -3.76 -9.35 -2.39
CA ASP A 213 -3.25 -8.13 -3.04
C ASP A 213 -1.78 -7.83 -2.70
N GLY A 214 -1.12 -8.66 -1.88
CA GLY A 214 0.30 -8.53 -1.54
C GLY A 214 0.64 -7.42 -0.55
N ILE A 215 -0.37 -6.85 0.14
CA ILE A 215 -0.19 -5.76 1.11
C ILE A 215 0.47 -6.28 2.41
N ILE A 216 0.15 -7.51 2.80
CA ILE A 216 0.80 -8.22 3.90
C ILE A 216 1.06 -9.68 3.53
N THR A 217 2.15 -10.22 4.05
CA THR A 217 2.57 -11.60 3.80
C THR A 217 2.16 -12.56 4.94
N ALA A 218 2.03 -12.04 6.16
CA ALA A 218 1.67 -12.82 7.34
C ALA A 218 0.17 -12.69 7.66
N ASN A 219 -0.50 -13.82 7.88
CA ASN A 219 -1.92 -13.83 8.25
C ASN A 219 -2.11 -13.75 9.78
N PRO A 220 -2.71 -12.68 10.34
CA PRO A 220 -2.92 -12.54 11.78
C PRO A 220 -4.01 -13.47 12.35
N PHE A 221 -4.79 -14.15 11.49
CA PHE A 221 -5.88 -15.06 11.86
C PHE A 221 -5.51 -16.55 11.89
N VAL A 222 -4.22 -16.91 11.77
CA VAL A 222 -3.79 -18.32 11.81
C VAL A 222 -4.32 -19.00 13.08
N ASN A 223 -5.02 -20.13 12.91
CA ASN A 223 -5.62 -20.99 13.94
C ASN A 223 -6.73 -20.39 14.83
N LYS A 224 -7.22 -19.16 14.57
CA LYS A 224 -8.07 -18.45 15.54
C LYS A 224 -9.59 -18.55 15.34
N LEU A 225 -10.05 -18.82 14.13
CA LEU A 225 -11.51 -18.94 13.90
C LEU A 225 -12.12 -20.13 14.65
N VAL A 226 -11.37 -21.21 14.83
CA VAL A 226 -11.81 -22.39 15.57
C VAL A 226 -12.01 -22.04 17.05
N GLU A 227 -11.11 -21.27 17.65
CA GLU A 227 -11.22 -20.81 19.05
C GLU A 227 -12.35 -19.78 19.25
N ILE A 228 -12.68 -18.97 18.24
CA ILE A 228 -13.81 -18.02 18.31
C ILE A 228 -15.15 -18.76 18.09
N GLN A 229 -15.15 -19.99 17.56
CA GLN A 229 -16.37 -20.79 17.39
C GLN A 229 -16.69 -21.67 18.61
N LEU A 230 -15.70 -21.88 19.48
CA LEU A 230 -15.82 -22.57 20.78
C LEU A 230 -16.18 -21.59 21.90
#